data_AF-A0A538EPI2-F1
#
_entry.id   AF-A0A538EPI2-F1
#
_cell.length_a   1.000
_cell.length_b   1.000
_cell.length_c   1.000
_cell.angle_alpha   90.00
_cell.angle_beta   90.00
_cell.angle_gamma   90.00
#
_symmetry.space_group_name_H-M   'P 1'
#
loop_
_entity.id
_entity.type
_entity.pdbx_description
1 polymer ?
#
loop_
_entity_poly.entity_id
_entity_poly.type
_entity_poly.pdbx_seq_one_letter_code
_entity_poly.pdbx_strand_id
1 'polypeptide(L)'
;MTLAERLQRVNRGMIAFDLVLGTATLAAPRATLRALGHDEPSPDAEYLFRRCGPIWLTYAAAHTVAALRGRREDWWALAWLRGSELATDVVWSRSPAFRRPGAREALWGAGAFNLALSAGFAALARR
;
A
#
# COMPACT_ATOMS: atom_id res chain seq x y z
N MET A 1 15.99 18.98 7.70
CA MET A 1 14.68 18.36 7.43
C MET A 1 14.34 17.40 8.56
N THR A 2 13.29 17.68 9.33
CA THR A 2 12.86 16.89 10.49
C THR A 2 12.24 15.55 10.06
N LEU A 3 12.07 14.62 11.00
CA LEU A 3 11.35 13.36 10.74
C LEU A 3 9.92 13.61 10.27
N ALA A 4 9.23 14.60 10.83
CA ALA A 4 7.86 14.92 10.46
C ALA A 4 7.76 15.41 9.01
N GLU A 5 8.67 16.30 8.58
CA GLU A 5 8.74 16.77 7.20
C GLU A 5 9.03 15.62 6.22
N ARG A 6 9.92 14.68 6.60
CA ARG A 6 10.19 13.47 5.81
C ARG A 6 8.93 12.63 5.66
N LEU A 7 8.23 12.34 6.76
CA LEU A 7 7.01 11.53 6.74
C LEU A 7 5.89 12.19 5.94
N GLN A 8 5.74 13.52 6.00
CA GLN A 8 4.77 14.23 5.16
C GLN A 8 5.12 14.15 3.67
N ARG A 9 6.41 14.22 3.31
CA ARG A 9 6.85 14.02 1.93
C ARG A 9 6.55 12.61 1.44
N VAL A 10 6.87 11.61 2.26
CA VAL A 10 6.57 10.20 1.93
C VAL A 10 5.06 9.98 1.82
N ASN A 11 4.26 10.57 2.70
CA ASN A 11 2.80 10.54 2.65
C ASN A 11 2.25 11.02 1.30
N ARG A 12 2.78 12.13 0.76
CA ARG A 12 2.40 12.61 -0.59
C ARG A 12 2.74 11.62 -1.69
N GLY A 13 3.88 10.94 -1.57
CA GLY A 13 4.24 9.83 -2.46
C GLY A 13 3.23 8.68 -2.38
N MET A 14 2.74 8.35 -1.18
CA MET A 14 1.74 7.31 -0.99
C MET A 14 0.39 7.63 -1.61
N ILE A 15 -0.04 8.89 -1.62
CA ILE A 15 -1.24 9.31 -2.36
C ILE A 15 -1.12 8.90 -3.83
N ALA A 16 -0.01 9.27 -4.48
CA ALA A 16 0.21 8.94 -5.89
C ALA A 16 0.32 7.43 -6.11
N PHE A 17 1.07 6.74 -5.25
CA PHE A 17 1.24 5.29 -5.33
C PHE A 17 -0.09 4.55 -5.24
N ASP A 18 -0.89 4.83 -4.22
CA ASP A 18 -2.17 4.14 -4.00
C ASP A 18 -3.21 4.51 -5.08
N LEU A 19 -3.22 5.76 -5.58
CA LEU A 19 -4.08 6.15 -6.69
C LEU A 19 -3.75 5.36 -7.96
N VAL A 20 -2.46 5.27 -8.31
CA VAL A 20 -2.00 4.54 -9.49
C VAL A 20 -2.28 3.06 -9.32
N LEU A 21 -1.90 2.47 -8.18
CA LEU A 21 -2.10 1.04 -7.91
C LEU A 21 -3.58 0.68 -7.89
N GLY A 22 -4.41 1.44 -7.17
CA GLY A 22 -5.86 1.24 -7.09
C GLY A 22 -6.54 1.34 -8.46
N THR A 23 -6.19 2.35 -9.24
CA THR A 23 -6.74 2.55 -10.59
C THR A 23 -6.29 1.46 -11.56
N ALA A 24 -5.00 1.11 -11.58
CA ALA A 24 -4.46 0.06 -12.43
C ALA A 24 -5.09 -1.30 -12.10
N THR A 25 -5.30 -1.58 -10.81
CA THR A 25 -5.99 -2.77 -10.31
C THR A 25 -7.42 -2.87 -10.81
N LEU A 26 -8.13 -1.75 -10.92
CA LEU A 26 -9.49 -1.72 -11.47
C LEU A 26 -9.51 -1.90 -12.98
N ALA A 27 -8.73 -1.07 -13.68
CA ALA A 27 -8.77 -0.93 -15.13
C ALA A 27 -8.05 -2.08 -15.86
N ALA A 28 -6.96 -2.61 -15.29
CA ALA A 28 -6.08 -3.57 -15.92
C ALA A 28 -5.54 -4.63 -14.93
N PRO A 29 -6.41 -5.35 -14.17
CA PRO A 29 -5.99 -6.26 -13.10
C PRO A 29 -4.99 -7.32 -13.55
N ARG A 30 -5.21 -7.94 -14.72
CA ARG A 30 -4.28 -8.92 -15.30
C ARG A 30 -2.89 -8.34 -15.54
N ALA A 31 -2.82 -7.17 -16.18
CA ALA A 31 -1.53 -6.53 -16.48
C ALA A 31 -0.80 -6.13 -15.19
N THR A 32 -1.53 -5.59 -14.21
CA THR A 32 -0.97 -5.25 -12.90
C THR A 32 -0.46 -6.49 -12.16
N LEU A 33 -1.25 -7.58 -12.09
CA LEU A 33 -0.82 -8.85 -11.49
C LEU A 33 0.46 -9.41 -12.16
N ARG A 34 0.53 -9.37 -13.49
CA ARG A 34 1.73 -9.78 -14.25
C ARG A 34 2.94 -8.90 -13.96
N ALA A 35 2.74 -7.60 -13.78
CA ALA A 35 3.81 -6.69 -13.37
C ALA A 35 4.31 -7.03 -11.96
N LEU A 36 3.41 -7.45 -11.07
CA LEU A 36 3.70 -7.87 -9.71
C LEU A 36 4.27 -9.31 -9.61
N GLY A 37 4.44 -10.03 -10.72
CA GLY A 37 5.11 -11.34 -10.75
C GLY A 37 4.19 -12.56 -10.78
N HIS A 38 2.89 -12.35 -11.03
CA HIS A 38 1.92 -13.40 -11.34
C HIS A 38 1.79 -13.54 -12.86
N ASP A 39 2.64 -14.35 -13.50
CA ASP A 39 2.76 -14.37 -14.97
C ASP A 39 1.48 -14.82 -15.71
N GLU A 40 0.71 -15.73 -15.11
CA GLU A 40 -0.57 -16.25 -15.63
C GLU A 40 -1.63 -16.21 -14.51
N PRO A 41 -2.21 -15.03 -14.21
CA PRO A 41 -3.25 -14.95 -13.18
C PRO A 41 -4.52 -15.64 -13.68
N SER A 42 -5.16 -16.41 -12.80
CA SER A 42 -6.46 -17.01 -13.10
C SER A 42 -7.57 -15.93 -13.15
N PRO A 43 -8.70 -16.20 -13.84
CA PRO A 43 -9.83 -15.27 -13.84
C PRO A 43 -10.32 -14.89 -12.43
N ASP A 44 -10.37 -15.84 -11.51
CA ASP A 44 -10.75 -15.58 -10.12
C ASP A 44 -9.74 -14.69 -9.39
N ALA A 45 -8.44 -14.89 -9.64
CA ALA A 45 -7.41 -14.03 -9.08
C ALA A 45 -7.54 -12.59 -9.59
N GLU A 46 -7.90 -12.39 -10.86
CA GLU A 46 -8.15 -11.06 -11.41
C GLU A 46 -9.35 -10.37 -10.75
N TYR A 47 -10.46 -11.08 -10.55
CA TYR A 47 -11.65 -10.53 -9.89
C TYR A 47 -11.37 -10.21 -8.41
N LEU A 48 -10.71 -11.13 -7.70
CA LEU A 48 -10.31 -10.90 -6.31
C LEU A 48 -9.31 -9.73 -6.21
N PHE A 49 -8.36 -9.63 -7.13
CA PHE A 49 -7.41 -8.53 -7.15
C PHE A 49 -8.10 -7.19 -7.45
N ARG A 50 -9.03 -7.15 -8.41
CA ARG A 50 -9.83 -5.96 -8.72
C ARG A 50 -10.54 -5.40 -7.48
N ARG A 51 -10.96 -6.28 -6.55
CA ARG A 51 -11.57 -5.91 -5.27
C ARG A 51 -10.64 -5.07 -4.37
N CYS A 52 -9.32 -5.19 -4.53
CA CYS A 52 -8.34 -4.41 -3.78
C CYS A 52 -8.24 -2.97 -4.30
N GLY A 53 -8.69 -2.72 -5.54
CA GLY A 53 -8.69 -1.39 -6.14
C GLY A 53 -9.37 -0.32 -5.29
N PRO A 54 -10.65 -0.49 -4.91
CA PRO A 54 -11.34 0.44 -4.02
C PRO A 54 -10.66 0.58 -2.65
N ILE A 55 -10.03 -0.48 -2.13
CA ILE A 55 -9.29 -0.43 -0.86
C ILE A 55 -8.10 0.53 -0.98
N TRP A 56 -7.25 0.36 -1.99
CA TRP A 56 -6.14 1.30 -2.22
C TRP A 56 -6.61 2.72 -2.53
N LEU A 57 -7.72 2.91 -3.25
CA LEU A 57 -8.29 4.24 -3.45
C LEU A 57 -8.75 4.88 -2.13
N THR A 58 -9.28 4.11 -1.18
CA THR A 58 -9.57 4.64 0.17
C THR A 58 -8.31 4.99 0.95
N TYR A 59 -7.20 4.26 0.74
CA TYR A 59 -5.91 4.59 1.36
C TYR A 59 -5.40 5.92 0.78
N ALA A 60 -5.46 6.11 -0.54
CA ALA A 60 -5.12 7.38 -1.19
C ALA A 60 -5.93 8.55 -0.62
N ALA A 61 -7.24 8.36 -0.43
CA ALA A 61 -8.12 9.36 0.16
C ALA A 61 -7.71 9.67 1.61
N ALA A 62 -7.47 8.66 2.44
CA ALA A 62 -7.01 8.86 3.82
C ALA A 62 -5.67 9.60 3.88
N HIS A 63 -4.72 9.25 3.00
CA HIS A 63 -3.44 9.94 2.89
C HIS A 63 -3.59 11.41 2.48
N THR A 64 -4.55 11.69 1.59
CA THR A 64 -4.88 13.05 1.17
C THR A 64 -5.49 13.85 2.31
N VAL A 65 -6.45 13.27 3.05
CA VAL A 65 -7.06 13.89 4.23
C VAL A 65 -6.00 14.24 5.27
N ALA A 66 -5.11 13.30 5.60
CA ALA A 66 -4.01 13.54 6.53
C ALA A 66 -3.04 14.61 6.02
N ALA A 67 -2.74 14.65 4.71
CA ALA A 67 -1.88 15.69 4.12
C ALA A 67 -2.47 17.10 4.23
N LEU A 68 -3.79 17.22 4.09
CA LEU A 68 -4.49 18.50 4.11
C LEU A 68 -4.78 19.00 5.52
N ARG A 69 -5.19 18.10 6.42
CA ARG A 69 -5.62 18.45 7.78
C ARG A 69 -4.50 18.36 8.81
N GLY A 70 -3.58 17.41 8.64
CA GLY A 70 -2.43 17.21 9.52
C GLY A 70 -2.77 16.86 10.97
N ARG A 71 -3.99 16.42 11.30
CA ARG A 71 -4.40 16.16 12.68
C ARG A 71 -3.91 14.81 13.19
N ARG A 72 -3.79 14.69 14.51
CA ARG A 72 -3.28 13.49 15.20
C ARG A 72 -4.09 12.24 14.86
N GLU A 73 -5.42 12.38 14.79
CA GLU A 73 -6.33 11.28 14.47
C GLU A 73 -6.15 10.79 13.03
N ASP A 74 -5.84 11.70 12.11
CA ASP A 74 -5.59 11.38 10.70
C ASP A 74 -4.31 10.53 10.59
N TRP A 75 -3.24 10.90 11.31
CA TRP A 75 -2.01 10.10 11.38
C TRP A 75 -2.20 8.77 12.09
N TRP A 76 -3.02 8.72 13.14
CA TRP A 76 -3.36 7.47 13.82
C TRP A 76 -4.08 6.50 12.88
N ALA A 77 -5.03 7.00 12.09
CA ALA A 77 -5.73 6.19 11.10
C ALA A 77 -4.75 5.64 10.04
N LEU A 78 -3.84 6.47 9.53
CA LEU A 78 -2.82 6.03 8.57
C LEU A 78 -1.88 4.97 9.15
N ALA A 79 -1.54 5.06 10.44
CA ALA A 79 -0.72 4.05 11.09
C ALA A 79 -1.38 2.67 11.03
N TRP A 80 -2.69 2.60 11.26
CA TRP A 80 -3.46 1.36 11.15
C TRP A 80 -3.62 0.88 9.72
N LEU A 81 -3.93 1.76 8.77
CA LEU A 81 -4.06 1.37 7.36
C LEU A 81 -2.76 0.77 6.81
N ARG A 82 -1.61 1.35 7.16
CA ARG A 82 -0.30 0.77 6.79
C ARG A 82 0.04 -0.49 7.57
N GLY A 83 -0.40 -0.57 8.83
CA GLY A 83 -0.30 -1.79 9.62
C GLY A 83 -1.07 -2.96 9.01
N SER A 84 -2.27 -2.73 8.47
CA SER A 84 -3.03 -3.78 7.77
C SER A 84 -2.36 -4.19 6.46
N GLU A 85 -1.76 -3.26 5.72
CA GLU A 85 -1.06 -3.60 4.48
C GLU A 85 0.17 -4.47 4.72
N LEU A 86 0.92 -4.22 5.79
CA LEU A 86 1.98 -5.15 6.24
C LEU A 86 1.43 -6.57 6.44
N ALA A 87 0.28 -6.73 7.08
CA ALA A 87 -0.31 -8.05 7.28
C ALA A 87 -0.68 -8.70 5.94
N THR A 88 -1.25 -7.92 5.02
CA THR A 88 -1.56 -8.37 3.65
C THR A 88 -0.29 -8.79 2.90
N ASP A 89 0.78 -8.01 2.96
CA ASP A 89 2.07 -8.30 2.32
C ASP A 89 2.67 -9.60 2.86
N VAL A 90 2.61 -9.85 4.17
CA VAL A 90 3.08 -11.10 4.79
C VAL A 90 2.26 -12.30 4.33
N VAL A 91 0.93 -12.17 4.26
CA VAL A 91 0.06 -13.25 3.77
C VAL A 91 0.34 -13.52 2.28
N TRP A 92 0.38 -12.45 1.49
CA TRP A 92 0.48 -12.56 0.04
C TRP A 92 1.86 -13.03 -0.40
N SER A 93 2.93 -12.63 0.28
CA SER A 93 4.31 -13.07 0.01
C SER A 93 4.53 -14.56 0.17
N ARG A 94 3.58 -15.30 0.75
CA ARG A 94 3.58 -16.76 0.84
C ARG A 94 2.88 -17.45 -0.33
N SER A 95 2.26 -16.69 -1.23
CA SER A 95 1.54 -17.23 -2.37
C SER A 95 2.45 -18.12 -3.24
N PRO A 96 1.98 -19.31 -3.65
CA PRO A 96 2.69 -20.14 -4.63
C PRO A 96 2.60 -19.54 -6.05
N ALA A 97 1.76 -18.52 -6.26
CA ALA A 97 1.56 -17.93 -7.57
C ALA A 97 2.66 -16.94 -8.00
N PHE A 98 3.61 -16.59 -7.12
CA PHE A 98 4.80 -15.84 -7.51
C PHE A 98 5.75 -16.73 -8.29
N ARG A 99 5.88 -16.47 -9.60
CA ARG A 99 6.79 -17.20 -10.50
C ARG A 99 8.03 -16.41 -10.89
N ARG A 100 7.93 -15.07 -10.89
CA ARG A 100 9.05 -14.20 -11.28
C ARG A 100 10.09 -14.07 -10.15
N PRO A 101 11.39 -14.28 -10.42
CA PRO A 101 12.46 -14.00 -9.46
C PRO A 101 12.41 -12.54 -9.00
N GLY A 102 12.57 -12.28 -7.69
CA GLY A 102 12.56 -10.93 -7.14
C GLY A 102 11.17 -10.41 -6.75
N ALA A 103 10.07 -11.00 -7.24
CA ALA A 103 8.72 -10.51 -6.95
C ALA A 103 8.35 -10.70 -5.46
N ARG A 104 8.79 -11.81 -4.87
CA ARG A 104 8.55 -12.11 -3.45
C ARG A 104 9.36 -11.16 -2.56
N GLU A 105 10.61 -10.92 -2.93
CA GLU A 105 11.53 -10.01 -2.24
C GLU A 105 11.02 -8.57 -2.31
N ALA A 106 10.47 -8.15 -3.45
CA ALA A 106 9.83 -6.85 -3.59
C ALA A 106 8.64 -6.70 -2.62
N LEU A 107 7.83 -7.75 -2.45
CA LEU A 107 6.71 -7.74 -1.51
C LEU A 107 7.16 -7.74 -0.04
N TRP A 108 8.26 -8.43 0.29
CA TRP A 108 8.89 -8.29 1.61
C TRP A 108 9.39 -6.86 1.86
N GLY A 109 9.98 -6.23 0.85
CA GLY A 109 10.37 -4.82 0.90
C GLY A 109 9.18 -3.89 1.12
N ALA A 110 8.06 -4.14 0.43
CA ALA A 110 6.80 -3.41 0.65
C ALA A 110 6.30 -3.58 2.08
N GLY A 111 6.33 -4.80 2.63
CA GLY A 111 5.96 -5.06 4.03
C GLY A 111 6.84 -4.29 5.02
N ALA A 112 8.17 -4.33 4.86
CA ALA A 112 9.09 -3.57 5.70
C ALA A 112 8.85 -2.05 5.62
N PHE A 113 8.51 -1.56 4.42
CA PHE A 113 8.18 -0.16 4.20
C PHE A 113 6.84 0.22 4.87
N ASN A 114 5.81 -0.62 4.75
CA ASN A 114 4.53 -0.45 5.44
C ASN A 114 4.70 -0.46 6.97
N LEU A 115 5.58 -1.31 7.52
CA LEU A 115 5.94 -1.29 8.93
C LEU A 115 6.58 0.04 9.35
N ALA A 116 7.55 0.53 8.57
CA ALA A 116 8.21 1.81 8.85
C ALA A 116 7.23 2.98 8.78
N LEU A 117 6.31 2.98 7.81
CA LEU A 117 5.24 3.96 7.70
C LEU A 117 4.28 3.90 8.88
N SER A 118 3.84 2.71 9.26
CA SER A 118 2.94 2.51 10.39
C SER A 118 3.54 3.09 11.69
N ALA A 119 4.79 2.74 11.98
CA ALA A 119 5.51 3.27 13.14
C ALA A 119 5.74 4.79 13.04
N GLY A 120 6.07 5.31 11.85
CA GLY A 120 6.27 6.73 11.60
C GLY A 120 5.00 7.56 11.82
N PHE A 121 3.87 7.11 11.28
CA PHE A 121 2.58 7.78 11.47
C PHE A 121 2.08 7.66 12.91
N ALA A 122 2.31 6.54 13.59
CA ALA A 122 2.03 6.42 15.02
C ALA A 122 2.85 7.42 15.85
N ALA A 123 4.11 7.68 15.46
CA ALA A 123 4.92 8.71 16.11
C ALA A 123 4.40 10.13 15.86
N LEU A 124 3.88 10.42 14.66
CA LEU A 124 3.22 11.70 14.36
C LEU A 124 1.92 11.88 15.14
N ALA A 125 1.12 10.83 15.28
CA ALA A 125 -0.15 10.87 16.02
C ALA A 125 0.00 11.20 17.52
N ARG A 126 1.22 11.02 18.08
CA ARG A 126 1.52 11.32 19.48
C ARG A 126 2.01 12.75 19.72
N ARG A 127 2.36 13.48 18.68
CA ARG A 127 2.78 14.89 18.74
C ARG A 127 1.54 15.76 18.63
#